data_AF-A0AAE4U633-F1
#
_entry.id   AF-A0AAE4U633-F1
#
_cell.length_a   1.000
_cell.length_b   1.000
_cell.length_c   1.000
_cell.angle_alpha   90.00
_cell.angle_beta   90.00
_cell.angle_gamma   90.00
#
_symmetry.space_group_name_H-M   'P 1'
#
loop_
_entity.id
_entity.type
_entity.pdbx_description
1 polymer ?
#
loop_
_entity_poly.entity_id
_entity_poly.type
_entity_poly.pdbx_seq_one_letter_code
_entity_poly.pdbx_strand_id
1 'polypeptide(L)' 'ARPYNSETERVAAFDEFLRIYNHERGHTALRGDSPADRVPNLAGQYS' A
#
# COMPACT_ATOMS: atom_id res chain seq x y z
N ALA A 1 10.64 -11.67 -4.30
CA ALA A 1 9.80 -10.87 -5.21
C ALA A 1 9.02 -11.82 -6.11
N ARG A 2 7.76 -11.49 -6.47
CA ARG A 2 6.97 -12.29 -7.42
C ARG A 2 7.12 -11.69 -8.83
N PRO A 3 7.60 -12.44 -9.84
CA PRO A 3 7.59 -12.00 -11.22
C PRO A 3 6.16 -12.04 -11.80
N TYR A 4 5.86 -11.11 -12.72
CA TYR A 4 4.65 -11.12 -13.54
C TYR A 4 5.04 -11.43 -14.98
N ASN A 5 4.29 -12.29 -15.66
CA ASN A 5 4.62 -12.75 -17.01
C ASN A 5 4.06 -11.82 -18.10
N SER A 6 3.19 -10.88 -17.73
CA SER A 6 2.63 -9.89 -18.63
C SER A 6 2.23 -8.62 -17.88
N GLU A 7 2.04 -7.55 -18.64
CA GLU A 7 1.51 -6.29 -18.11
C GLU A 7 0.06 -6.46 -17.60
N THR A 8 -0.76 -7.25 -18.29
CA THR A 8 -2.14 -7.54 -17.85
C THR A 8 -2.16 -8.22 -16.48
N GLU A 9 -1.26 -9.18 -16.24
CA GLU A 9 -1.14 -9.83 -14.92
C GLU A 9 -0.71 -8.83 -13.84
N ARG A 10 0.25 -7.95 -14.17
CA ARG A 10 0.74 -6.91 -13.25
C ARG A 10 -0.36 -5.91 -12.88
N VAL A 11 -1.15 -5.47 -13.85
CA VAL A 11 -2.27 -4.54 -13.65
C VAL A 11 -3.38 -5.22 -12.83
N ALA A 12 -3.70 -6.48 -13.11
CA ALA A 12 -4.69 -7.23 -12.33
C ALA A 12 -4.31 -7.39 -10.85
N ALA A 13 -3.01 -7.42 -10.54
CA ALA A 13 -2.49 -7.48 -9.16
C ALA A 13 -2.33 -6.09 -8.50
N PHE A 14 -2.52 -5.00 -9.24
CA PHE A 14 -2.11 -3.66 -8.80
C PHE A 14 -2.97 -3.13 -7.66
N ASP A 15 -4.29 -3.28 -7.73
CA ASP A 15 -5.20 -2.78 -6.69
C ASP A 15 -4.92 -3.43 -5.33
N GLU A 16 -4.70 -4.74 -5.33
CA GLU A 16 -4.35 -5.49 -4.12
C GLU A 16 -2.98 -5.07 -3.57
N PHE A 17 -2.02 -4.85 -4.47
CA PHE A 17 -0.71 -4.32 -4.07
C PHE A 17 -0.84 -2.94 -3.41
N LEU A 18 -1.64 -2.03 -3.96
CA LEU A 18 -1.86 -0.69 -3.39
C LEU A 18 -2.48 -0.77 -2.00
N ARG A 19 -3.48 -1.62 -1.81
CA ARG A 19 -4.13 -1.84 -0.50
C ARG A 19 -3.11 -2.31 0.54
N ILE A 20 -2.40 -3.40 0.24
CA ILE A 20 -1.41 -3.97 1.15
C ILE A 20 -0.29 -2.97 1.45
N TYR A 21 0.26 -2.33 0.41
CA TYR A 21 1.39 -1.42 0.57
C TYR A 21 1.03 -0.18 1.36
N ASN A 22 -0.11 0.46 1.04
CA ASN A 22 -0.46 1.74 1.65
C ASN A 22 -1.10 1.60 3.04
N HIS A 23 -1.78 0.48 3.34
CA HIS A 23 -2.60 0.38 4.54
C HIS A 23 -2.22 -0.74 5.51
N GLU A 24 -1.72 -1.88 5.03
CA GLU A 24 -1.44 -3.03 5.91
C GLU A 24 0.03 -3.18 6.25
N ARG A 25 0.91 -2.84 5.30
CA ARG A 25 2.32 -3.14 5.43
C ARG A 25 3.00 -2.08 6.28
N GLY A 26 3.48 -2.50 7.45
CA GLY A 26 4.41 -1.72 8.24
C GLY A 26 5.77 -1.55 7.56
N HIS A 27 6.31 -0.33 7.61
CA HIS A 27 7.63 0.00 7.08
C HIS A 27 8.62 0.30 8.21
N THR A 28 9.82 -0.26 8.14
CA THR A 28 10.88 -0.02 9.15
C THR A 28 11.27 1.46 9.22
N ALA A 29 11.32 2.16 8.08
CA ALA A 29 11.56 3.60 8.02
C ALA A 29 10.46 4.44 8.70
N LEU A 30 9.26 3.86 8.83
CA LEU A 30 8.10 4.47 9.49
C LEU A 30 7.87 3.89 10.89
N ARG A 31 8.88 3.26 11.49
CA ARG A 31 8.79 2.61 12.82
C ARG A 31 7.72 1.50 12.91
N GLY A 32 7.40 0.87 11.78
CA GLY A 32 6.38 -0.17 11.70
C GLY A 32 5.02 0.33 11.24
N ASP A 33 4.83 1.65 11.09
CA ASP A 33 3.60 2.22 10.56
C ASP A 33 3.48 1.96 9.05
N SER A 34 2.24 1.92 8.56
CA SER A 34 1.94 1.97 7.13
C SER A 34 2.11 3.40 6.59
N PRO A 35 2.20 3.58 5.26
CA PRO A 35 2.21 4.91 4.66
C PRO A 35 0.96 5.74 5.02
N ALA A 36 -0.22 5.10 5.08
CA ALA A 36 -1.48 5.77 5.36
C ALA A 36 -1.55 6.36 6.78
N ASP A 37 -0.95 5.70 7.77
CA ASP A 37 -0.93 6.17 9.18
C ASP A 37 -0.21 7.52 9.34
N ARG A 38 0.63 7.88 8.37
CA ARG A 38 1.42 9.12 8.37
C ARG A 38 0.74 10.27 7.65
N VAL A 39 -0.42 10.03 7.02
CA VAL A 39 -1.14 11.04 6.23
C VAL A 39 -2.07 11.84 7.15
N PRO A 40 -1.81 13.13 7.41
CA PRO A 40 -2.56 13.91 8.40
C PRO A 40 -4.01 14.23 8.01
N ASN A 41 -4.39 14.00 6.74
CA ASN A 41 -5.73 14.24 6.21
C ASN A 41 -6.18 13.07 5.33
N LEU A 42 -5.98 11.83 5.83
CA LEU A 42 -6.43 10.66 5.09
C LEU A 42 -7.96 10.71 4.96
N ALA A 43 -8.47 10.41 3.76
CA ALA A 43 -9.91 10.40 3.53
C ALA A 43 -10.61 9.46 4.53
N GLY A 44 -11.62 9.96 5.24
CA GLY A 44 -12.32 9.23 6.29
C GLY A 44 -11.68 9.29 7.68
N GLN A 45 -10.51 9.93 7.82
CA GLN A 45 -9.85 10.22 9.09
C GLN A 45 -9.79 11.74 9.31
N TYR A 46 -10.93 12.33 9.69
CA TYR A 46 -11.01 13.71 10.14
C TYR A 46 -11.34 13.71 11.64
N SER A 47 -10.54 14.41 12.44
CA SER A 47 -10.77 14.63 13.87
C SER A 47 -11.30 16.02 14.15
#